data_AF-A0A6V7I3R5-F1
#
_entry.id   AF-A0A6V7I3R5-F1
#
_cell.length_a   1.000
_cell.length_b   1.000
_cell.length_c   1.000
_cell.angle_alpha   90.00
_cell.angle_beta   90.00
_cell.angle_gamma   90.00
#
_symmetry.space_group_name_H-M   'P 1'
#
loop_
_entity.id
_entity.type
_entity.pdbx_description
1 polymer ?
#
loop_
_entity_poly.entity_id
_entity_poly.type
_entity_poly.pdbx_seq_one_letter_code
_entity_poly.pdbx_strand_id
1 'polypeptide(L)'
;YRGGLDTKHGQTGDSAVYEVFRGREVLFHVASLLPYSPGDPQQLQRKRHIGNDIVAIIFQEEPTPFSPDMIASHFLHAFIVVQVVDPCTPNT
;
A
#
# COMPACT_ATOMS: atom_id res chain seq x y z
N TYR A 1 -15.90 -7.29 2.40
CA TYR A 1 -15.59 -5.87 2.07
C TYR A 1 -14.53 -5.80 0.96
N ARG A 2 -14.56 -4.82 0.04
CA ARG A 2 -13.63 -4.77 -1.14
C ARG A 2 -12.75 -3.52 -1.27
N GLY A 3 -12.85 -2.56 -0.33
CA GLY A 3 -11.99 -1.37 -0.27
C GLY A 3 -11.89 -0.49 -1.53
N GLY A 4 -12.79 -0.63 -2.51
CA GLY A 4 -12.70 0.11 -3.78
C GLY A 4 -11.89 -0.58 -4.88
N LEU A 5 -11.38 -1.80 -4.64
CA LEU A 5 -10.75 -2.63 -5.65
C LEU A 5 -11.78 -3.23 -6.62
N ASP A 6 -11.36 -3.41 -7.87
CA ASP A 6 -12.12 -4.08 -8.93
C ASP A 6 -12.02 -5.59 -8.76
N THR A 7 -13.16 -6.27 -8.81
CA THR A 7 -13.27 -7.73 -8.67
C THR A 7 -13.82 -8.40 -9.93
N LYS A 8 -14.01 -7.64 -11.02
CA LYS A 8 -14.68 -8.14 -12.23
C LYS A 8 -13.83 -8.04 -13.49
N HIS A 9 -13.03 -6.99 -13.62
CA HIS A 9 -12.30 -6.71 -14.86
C HIS A 9 -10.78 -6.66 -14.68
N GLY A 10 -10.26 -7.04 -13.50
CA GLY A 10 -8.83 -7.12 -13.21
C GLY A 10 -8.10 -5.78 -13.21
N GLN A 11 -8.81 -4.64 -13.10
CA GLN A 11 -8.18 -3.32 -13.23
C GLN A 11 -7.36 -2.88 -12.00
N THR A 12 -7.39 -3.66 -10.92
CA THR A 12 -6.71 -3.34 -9.66
C THR A 12 -5.84 -4.49 -9.15
N GLY A 13 -5.33 -5.31 -10.08
CA GLY A 13 -4.51 -6.46 -9.75
C GLY A 13 -5.35 -7.72 -9.51
N ASP A 14 -4.66 -8.86 -9.46
CA ASP A 14 -5.29 -10.17 -9.39
C ASP A 14 -5.54 -10.64 -7.94
N SER A 15 -4.84 -10.03 -6.99
CA SER A 15 -4.92 -10.40 -5.58
C SER A 15 -4.71 -9.19 -4.66
N ALA A 16 -5.17 -9.33 -3.42
CA ALA A 16 -5.00 -8.35 -2.35
C ALA A 16 -4.82 -9.08 -1.02
N VAL A 17 -4.19 -8.41 -0.05
CA VAL A 17 -4.06 -8.92 1.32
C VAL A 17 -5.30 -8.51 2.11
N TYR A 18 -5.91 -9.46 2.79
CA TYR A 18 -7.15 -9.30 3.54
C TYR A 18 -7.06 -10.10 4.84
N GLU A 19 -7.61 -9.55 5.92
CA GLU A 19 -7.65 -10.21 7.23
C GLU A 19 -8.91 -9.80 8.02
N VAL A 20 -9.37 -10.67 8.94
CA VAL A 20 -10.41 -10.32 9.91
C VAL A 20 -9.80 -10.20 11.30
N PHE A 21 -9.46 -8.97 11.68
CA PHE A 21 -8.86 -8.70 12.98
C PHE A 21 -9.91 -8.27 14.00
N ARG A 22 -10.06 -9.04 15.09
CA ARG A 22 -11.03 -8.75 16.18
C ARG A 22 -12.46 -8.54 15.66
N GLY A 23 -12.88 -9.37 14.69
CA GLY A 23 -14.20 -9.28 14.08
C GLY A 23 -14.40 -8.11 13.11
N ARG A 24 -13.32 -7.40 12.73
CA ARG A 24 -13.35 -6.31 11.75
C ARG A 24 -12.60 -6.72 10.49
N GLU A 25 -13.22 -6.51 9.34
CA GLU A 25 -12.60 -6.75 8.04
C GLU A 25 -11.53 -5.68 7.75
N VAL A 26 -10.32 -6.09 7.39
CA VAL A 26 -9.21 -5.23 6.98
C VAL A 26 -8.75 -5.67 5.59
N LEU A 27 -8.72 -4.73 4.64
CA LEU A 27 -8.20 -4.96 3.30
C LEU A 27 -7.02 -4.00 3.08
N PHE A 28 -5.92 -4.49 2.54
CA PHE A 28 -4.72 -3.70 2.31
C PHE A 28 -4.55 -3.36 0.82
N HIS A 29 -4.37 -2.07 0.52
CA HIS A 29 -3.93 -1.60 -0.79
C HIS A 29 -2.41 -1.75 -0.92
N VAL A 30 -1.95 -2.94 -1.32
CA VAL A 30 -0.52 -3.22 -1.45
C VAL A 30 0.02 -2.68 -2.78
N ALA A 31 0.91 -1.69 -2.73
CA ALA A 31 1.40 -1.00 -3.93
C ALA A 31 2.01 -1.93 -5.00
N SER A 32 2.71 -2.99 -4.58
CA SER A 32 3.31 -3.98 -5.48
C SER A 32 2.30 -4.94 -6.13
N LEU A 33 1.11 -5.11 -5.53
CA LEU A 33 0.02 -5.93 -6.10
C LEU A 33 -0.92 -5.12 -7.00
N LEU A 34 -0.90 -3.79 -6.90
CA LEU A 34 -1.64 -2.92 -7.80
C LEU A 34 -0.94 -2.79 -9.16
N PRO A 35 -1.67 -2.69 -10.28
CA PRO A 35 -1.08 -2.62 -11.61
C PRO A 35 -0.06 -1.50 -11.75
N TYR A 36 1.04 -1.78 -12.45
CA TYR A 36 2.05 -0.80 -12.81
C TYR A 36 1.73 -0.23 -14.20
N SER A 37 1.80 1.09 -14.34
CA SER A 37 1.57 1.77 -15.62
C SER A 37 2.84 2.48 -16.09
N PRO A 38 3.62 1.90 -17.04
CA PRO A 38 4.90 2.49 -17.46
C PRO A 38 4.79 3.91 -18.01
N GLY A 39 3.65 4.24 -18.63
CA GLY A 39 3.36 5.58 -19.17
C GLY A 39 2.84 6.59 -18.15
N ASP A 40 2.75 6.22 -16.87
CA ASP A 40 2.24 7.07 -15.79
C ASP A 40 3.31 7.23 -14.69
N PRO A 41 4.20 8.22 -14.80
CA PRO A 41 5.27 8.42 -13.82
C PRO A 41 4.77 8.62 -12.38
N GLN A 42 3.54 9.11 -12.20
CA GLN A 42 2.95 9.31 -10.87
C GLN A 42 2.21 8.08 -10.34
N GLN A 43 2.03 7.04 -11.17
CA GLN A 43 1.26 5.84 -10.83
C GLN A 43 -0.11 6.18 -10.22
N LEU A 44 -0.87 7.05 -10.87
CA LEU A 44 -2.16 7.56 -10.41
C LEU A 44 -3.15 6.44 -10.07
N GLN A 45 -3.10 5.31 -10.79
CA GLN A 45 -3.93 4.13 -10.51
C GLN A 45 -3.61 3.46 -9.16
N ARG A 46 -2.37 3.55 -8.69
CA ARG A 46 -1.97 3.11 -7.35
C ARG A 46 -2.30 4.18 -6.32
N LYS A 47 -1.93 5.42 -6.65
CA LYS A 47 -2.12 6.59 -5.78
C LYS A 47 -3.59 6.85 -5.45
N ARG A 48 -4.53 6.59 -6.36
CA ARG A 48 -5.98 6.77 -6.09
C ARG A 48 -6.53 5.83 -5.01
N HIS A 49 -5.89 4.69 -4.78
CA HIS A 49 -6.30 3.75 -3.73
C HIS A 49 -5.57 4.10 -2.44
N ILE A 50 -4.24 4.01 -2.45
CA ILE A 50 -3.39 4.24 -1.27
C ILE A 50 -3.52 5.68 -0.76
N GLY A 51 -3.53 6.66 -1.67
CA GLY A 51 -3.61 8.07 -1.33
C GLY A 51 -4.98 8.51 -0.80
N ASN A 52 -6.00 7.66 -0.87
CA ASN A 52 -7.32 7.90 -0.27
C ASN A 52 -7.52 7.12 1.03
N ASP A 53 -6.53 6.36 1.49
CA ASP A 53 -6.54 5.74 2.81
C ASP A 53 -6.22 6.78 3.91
N ILE A 54 -6.58 6.44 5.15
CA ILE A 54 -6.28 7.27 6.34
C ILE A 54 -4.92 6.92 6.93
N VAL A 55 -4.58 5.62 6.93
CA VAL A 55 -3.36 5.07 7.53
C VAL A 55 -2.61 4.28 6.46
N ALA A 56 -1.30 4.50 6.33
CA ALA A 56 -0.43 3.71 5.45
C ALA A 56 0.68 3.00 6.24
N ILE A 57 1.07 1.81 5.79
CA ILE A 57 2.25 1.09 6.26
C ILE A 57 3.36 1.28 5.24
N ILE A 58 4.52 1.76 5.68
CA ILE A 58 5.71 1.95 4.86
C ILE A 58 6.71 0.86 5.23
N PHE A 59 6.89 -0.11 4.34
CA PHE A 59 7.89 -1.16 4.50
C PHE A 59 9.22 -0.72 3.90
N GLN A 60 10.30 -0.89 4.66
CA GLN A 60 11.63 -0.45 4.26
C GLN A 60 12.63 -1.60 4.40
N GLU A 61 13.28 -1.95 3.29
CA GLU A 61 14.41 -2.89 3.26
C GLU A 61 15.69 -2.20 3.73
N GLU A 62 15.89 -0.94 3.32
CA GLU A 62 16.98 -0.08 3.76
C GLU A 62 16.44 1.11 4.57
N PRO A 63 17.19 1.60 5.58
CA PRO A 63 16.76 2.67 6.48
C PRO A 63 16.74 4.05 5.79
N THR A 64 15.90 4.18 4.78
CA THR A 64 15.71 5.37 3.97
C THR A 64 14.88 6.38 4.78
N PRO A 65 15.32 7.63 4.93
CA PRO A 65 14.50 8.63 5.60
C PRO A 65 13.13 8.78 4.95
N PHE A 66 12.07 8.75 5.75
CA PHE A 66 10.69 8.96 5.31
C PHE A 66 10.12 10.19 6.00
N SER A 67 9.39 11.02 5.25
CA SER A 67 8.58 12.12 5.77
C SER A 67 7.16 12.02 5.18
N PRO A 68 6.10 12.27 5.98
CA PRO A 68 4.72 12.36 5.47
C PRO A 68 4.57 13.27 4.25
N ASP A 69 5.32 14.37 4.19
CA ASP A 69 5.27 15.35 3.10
C ASP A 69 5.74 14.78 1.75
N MET A 70 6.42 13.64 1.76
CA MET A 70 6.82 12.93 0.54
C MET A 70 5.61 12.39 -0.25
N ILE A 71 4.46 12.20 0.41
CA ILE A 71 3.24 11.71 -0.23
C ILE A 71 2.17 12.79 -0.18
N ALA A 72 1.95 13.46 -1.30
CA ALA A 72 0.88 14.44 -1.43
C ALA A 72 -0.50 13.74 -1.42
N SER A 73 -1.18 13.80 -0.28
CA SER A 73 -2.54 13.31 -0.04
C SER A 73 -3.24 14.18 1.01
N HIS A 74 -4.55 14.40 0.85
CA HIS A 74 -5.40 15.03 1.88
C HIS A 74 -5.99 14.01 2.86
N PHE A 75 -5.86 12.71 2.60
CA PHE A 75 -6.50 11.64 3.37
C PHE A 75 -5.52 10.90 4.27
N LEU A 76 -4.27 10.73 3.83
CA LEU A 76 -3.24 10.06 4.64
C LEU A 76 -2.83 10.94 5.81
N HIS A 77 -3.12 10.49 7.02
CA HIS A 77 -2.82 11.22 8.27
C HIS A 77 -1.86 10.48 9.20
N ALA A 78 -1.75 9.16 9.06
CA ALA A 78 -0.87 8.35 9.90
C ALA A 78 -0.07 7.35 9.07
N PHE A 79 1.18 7.16 9.48
CA PHE A 79 2.13 6.28 8.82
C PHE A 79 2.77 5.36 9.84
N ILE A 80 2.81 4.06 9.54
CA ILE A 80 3.51 3.06 10.33
C ILE A 80 4.72 2.60 9.52
N VAL A 81 5.91 3.01 9.94
CA VAL A 81 7.15 2.62 9.25
C VAL A 81 7.68 1.32 9.87
N VAL A 82 7.90 0.31 9.04
CA VAL A 82 8.43 -0.99 9.42
C VAL A 82 9.73 -1.21 8.65
N GLN A 83 10.86 -1.12 9.35
CA GLN A 83 12.20 -1.36 8.82
C GLN A 83 12.68 -2.75 9.20
N VAL A 84 13.22 -3.48 8.23
CA VAL A 84 13.89 -4.75 8.47
C VAL A 84 15.24 -4.50 9.16
N VAL A 85 15.55 -5.25 10.24
CA VAL A 85 16.82 -5.09 10.97
C VAL A 85 17.99 -5.72 10.21
N ASP A 86 17.78 -6.93 9.66
CA ASP A 86 18.77 -7.68 8.88
C ASP A 86 18.15 -8.10 7.53
N PRO A 87 18.25 -7.27 6.48
CA PRO A 87 17.65 -7.58 5.17
C PRO A 87 18.35 -8.76 4.48
N CYS A 88 17.62 -9.46 3.61
CA CYS A 88 18.10 -10.58 2.78
C CYS A 88 18.53 -11.84 3.56
N THR A 89 17.93 -12.09 4.73
CA THR A 89 18.09 -13.34 5.50
C THR A 89 16.92 -14.31 5.27
N PRO A 90 17.01 -15.61 5.63
CA PRO A 90 15.88 -16.54 5.48
C PRO A 90 14.59 -16.13 6.23
N ASN A 91 14.72 -15.21 7.20
CA ASN A 91 13.60 -14.70 7.99
C ASN A 91 13.01 -13.39 7.43
N THR A 92 13.56 -12.85 6.33
CA THR A 92 13.25 -11.52 5.77
C THR A 92 13.38 -11.52 4.24
#